data_AF-A0A7V5XDC9-F1
#
_entry.id   AF-A0A7V5XDC9-F1
#
_cell.length_a   1.000
_cell.length_b   1.000
_cell.length_c   1.000
_cell.angle_alpha   90.00
_cell.angle_beta   90.00
_cell.angle_gamma   90.00
#
_symmetry.space_group_name_H-M   'P 1'
#
loop_
_entity.id
_entity.type
_entity.pdbx_description
1 polymer ?
#
loop_
_entity_poly.entity_id
_entity_poly.type
_entity_poly.pdbx_seq_one_letter_code
_entity_poly.pdbx_strand_id
1 'polypeptide(L)'
;TAQSILLLEEGNCLRDHALAACRVRNLEPVNPFAASSLLTLLEMVEGDLGVTLLPEIAVGSTLLKQTRIETWPLPDAGHRDIALAWRKTTGREREFRTLGKLLAKAAPVQAPAQA
;
A
#
# COMPACT_ATOMS: atom_id res chain seq x y z
N THR A 1 -13.68 9.30 -17.80
CA THR A 1 -12.90 8.12 -18.21
C THR A 1 -12.45 7.42 -16.95
N ALA A 2 -12.85 6.14 -16.79
CA ALA A 2 -12.74 5.26 -15.61
C ALA A 2 -12.91 5.90 -14.20
N GLN A 3 -14.16 6.01 -13.73
CA GLN A 3 -14.51 6.49 -12.37
C GLN A 3 -14.44 5.38 -11.29
N SER A 4 -13.68 4.31 -11.53
CA SER A 4 -13.69 3.13 -10.65
C SER A 4 -12.42 3.00 -9.82
N ILE A 5 -12.59 2.96 -8.50
CA ILE A 5 -11.56 2.70 -7.51
C ILE A 5 -11.45 1.19 -7.34
N LEU A 6 -10.29 0.66 -7.68
CA LEU A 6 -9.91 -0.73 -7.47
C LEU A 6 -9.38 -0.89 -6.04
N LEU A 7 -9.88 -1.91 -5.34
CA LEU A 7 -9.50 -2.20 -3.96
C LEU A 7 -9.05 -3.65 -3.83
N LEU A 8 -8.31 -3.92 -2.75
CA LEU A 8 -8.07 -5.29 -2.32
C LEU A 8 -9.35 -5.90 -1.71
N GLU A 9 -9.36 -7.23 -1.61
CA GLU A 9 -10.38 -8.00 -0.90
C GLU A 9 -10.50 -7.58 0.58
N GLU A 10 -11.67 -7.85 1.17
CA GLU A 10 -11.91 -7.64 2.59
C GLU A 10 -10.90 -8.38 3.48
N GLY A 11 -10.58 -7.80 4.64
CA GLY A 11 -9.55 -8.30 5.55
C GLY A 11 -8.14 -7.77 5.25
N ASN A 12 -7.91 -7.12 4.10
CA ASN A 12 -6.68 -6.39 3.83
C ASN A 12 -6.76 -4.98 4.41
N CYS A 13 -5.91 -4.65 5.40
CA CYS A 13 -5.87 -3.31 5.99
C CYS A 13 -5.69 -2.17 4.96
N LEU A 14 -5.05 -2.43 3.82
CA LEU A 14 -4.86 -1.43 2.76
C LEU A 14 -6.19 -1.06 2.07
N ARG A 15 -7.18 -1.96 2.04
CA ARG A 15 -8.54 -1.65 1.58
C ARG A 15 -9.16 -0.56 2.45
N ASP A 16 -9.10 -0.76 3.77
CA ASP A 16 -9.68 0.19 4.73
C ASP A 16 -8.94 1.53 4.70
N HIS A 17 -7.61 1.50 4.54
CA HIS A 17 -6.82 2.71 4.34
C HIS A 17 -7.23 3.46 3.07
N ALA A 18 -7.46 2.75 1.96
CA ALA A 18 -7.92 3.35 0.71
C ALA A 18 -9.29 4.00 0.84
N LEU A 19 -10.25 3.32 1.47
CA LEU A 19 -11.58 3.87 1.72
C LEU A 19 -11.53 5.11 2.60
N ALA A 20 -10.70 5.09 3.65
CA ALA A 20 -10.52 6.22 4.56
C ALA A 20 -9.85 7.42 3.88
N ALA A 21 -8.71 7.20 3.21
CA ALA A 21 -7.91 8.24 2.56
C ALA A 21 -8.66 8.90 1.39
N CYS A 22 -9.34 8.11 0.56
CA CYS A 22 -10.09 8.61 -0.58
C CYS A 22 -11.49 9.15 -0.20
N ARG A 23 -11.84 9.13 1.10
CA ARG A 23 -13.14 9.58 1.63
C ARG A 23 -14.34 8.96 0.89
N VAL A 24 -14.20 7.70 0.50
CA VAL A 24 -15.21 6.97 -0.28
C VAL A 24 -16.38 6.62 0.64
N ARG A 25 -17.41 7.47 0.62
CA ARG A 25 -18.62 7.28 1.46
C ARG A 25 -19.67 6.38 0.80
N ASN A 26 -19.69 6.35 -0.52
CA ASN A 26 -20.54 5.46 -1.32
C ASN A 26 -19.63 4.48 -2.06
N LEU A 27 -20.02 3.20 -2.12
CA LEU A 27 -19.27 2.15 -2.82
C LEU A 27 -19.60 2.06 -4.32
N GLU A 28 -20.48 2.91 -4.86
CA GLU A 28 -20.71 2.97 -6.31
C GLU A 28 -19.47 3.20 -7.19
N PRO A 29 -18.48 4.03 -6.80
CA PRO A 29 -17.24 4.14 -7.54
C PRO A 29 -16.30 2.95 -7.27
N VAL A 30 -16.61 2.02 -6.36
CA VAL A 30 -15.74 0.87 -6.09
C VAL A 30 -16.04 -0.25 -7.09
N ASN A 31 -15.00 -0.76 -7.74
CA ASN A 31 -15.15 -1.88 -8.65
C ASN A 31 -15.61 -3.14 -7.88
N PRO A 32 -16.62 -3.90 -8.37
CA PRO A 32 -17.04 -5.15 -7.73
C PRO A 32 -15.93 -6.21 -7.75
N PHE A 33 -14.98 -6.13 -8.69
CA PHE A 33 -13.81 -6.98 -8.72
C PHE A 33 -12.75 -6.46 -7.75
N ALA A 34 -12.53 -7.22 -6.67
CA ALA A 34 -11.46 -6.98 -5.72
C ALA A 34 -10.24 -7.84 -6.06
N ALA A 35 -9.04 -7.28 -5.92
CA ALA A 35 -7.81 -8.06 -6.07
C ALA A 35 -7.44 -8.79 -4.77
N SER A 36 -7.00 -10.03 -4.90
CA SER A 36 -6.51 -10.84 -3.78
C SER A 36 -5.06 -10.49 -3.36
N SER A 37 -4.34 -9.72 -4.18
CA SER A 37 -2.97 -9.29 -3.90
C SER A 37 -2.66 -7.92 -4.49
N LEU A 38 -1.65 -7.24 -3.93
CA LEU A 38 -1.17 -5.96 -4.46
C LEU A 38 -0.67 -6.07 -5.91
N LEU A 39 -0.05 -7.20 -6.28
CA LEU A 39 0.40 -7.44 -7.65
C LEU A 39 -0.79 -7.48 -8.62
N THR A 40 -1.80 -8.29 -8.32
CA THR A 40 -3.02 -8.36 -9.13
C THR A 40 -3.71 -7.00 -9.23
N LEU A 41 -3.70 -6.22 -8.15
CA LEU A 41 -4.25 -4.87 -8.14
C LEU A 41 -3.54 -3.95 -9.14
N LEU A 42 -2.20 -4.01 -9.19
CA LEU A 42 -1.40 -3.25 -10.14
C LEU A 42 -1.65 -3.70 -11.59
N GLU A 43 -1.74 -5.00 -11.85
CA GLU A 43 -2.05 -5.52 -13.19
C GLU A 43 -3.41 -5.03 -13.70
N MET A 44 -4.43 -4.93 -12.82
CA MET A 44 -5.73 -4.37 -13.19
C MET A 44 -5.64 -2.87 -13.54
N VAL A 45 -4.85 -2.10 -12.79
CA VAL A 45 -4.61 -0.68 -13.11
C VAL A 45 -3.85 -0.54 -14.44
N GLU A 46 -2.83 -1.35 -14.67
CA GLU A 46 -2.07 -1.37 -15.94
C GLU A 46 -2.96 -1.76 -17.13
N GLY A 47 -3.98 -2.59 -16.89
CA GLY A 47 -5.02 -2.95 -17.86
C GLY A 47 -6.11 -1.90 -18.05
N ASP A 48 -6.01 -0.72 -17.43
CA ASP A 48 -6.98 0.39 -17.49
C ASP A 48 -8.37 0.05 -16.89
N LEU A 49 -8.44 -0.84 -15.89
CA LEU A 49 -9.70 -1.17 -15.20
C LEU A 49 -10.12 -0.12 -14.14
N GLY A 50 -9.23 0.80 -13.79
CA GLY A 50 -9.48 1.83 -12.79
C GLY A 50 -8.22 2.37 -12.11
N VAL A 51 -8.41 3.09 -11.02
CA VAL A 51 -7.34 3.69 -10.19
C VAL A 51 -7.30 3.05 -8.81
N THR A 52 -6.18 3.16 -8.09
CA THR A 52 -6.06 2.61 -6.74
C THR A 52 -5.21 3.47 -5.81
N LEU A 53 -5.28 3.19 -4.51
CA LEU A 53 -4.36 3.75 -3.52
C LEU A 53 -3.17 2.80 -3.33
N LEU A 54 -1.96 3.35 -3.45
CA LEU A 54 -0.72 2.64 -3.24
C LEU A 54 0.03 3.18 -2.00
N PRO A 55 0.64 2.33 -1.16
CA PRO A 55 1.55 2.83 -0.13
C PRO A 55 2.83 3.38 -0.76
N GLU A 56 3.39 4.44 -0.17
CA GLU A 56 4.57 5.15 -0.67
C GLU A 56 5.77 4.20 -0.90
N ILE A 57 5.97 3.18 -0.06
CA ILE A 57 7.07 2.21 -0.20
C ILE A 57 7.05 1.42 -1.54
N ALA A 58 5.90 1.34 -2.21
CA ALA A 58 5.81 0.70 -3.51
C ALA A 58 6.21 1.66 -4.65
N VAL A 59 6.21 2.97 -4.43
CA VAL A 59 6.75 3.97 -5.34
C VAL A 59 8.27 3.80 -5.42
N GLY A 60 8.81 3.61 -6.62
CA GLY A 60 10.24 3.32 -6.85
C GLY A 60 10.65 1.86 -6.59
N SER A 61 9.74 1.02 -6.12
CA SER A 61 9.99 -0.42 -6.03
C SER A 61 9.99 -1.08 -7.41
N THR A 62 10.44 -2.34 -7.48
CA THR A 62 10.33 -3.15 -8.72
C THR A 62 8.88 -3.42 -9.14
N LEU A 63 7.89 -3.21 -8.26
CA LEU A 63 6.48 -3.44 -8.56
C LEU A 63 5.93 -2.50 -9.63
N LEU A 64 6.48 -1.29 -9.71
CA LEU A 64 6.12 -0.31 -10.75
C LEU A 64 7.17 -0.23 -11.86
N LYS A 65 8.24 -1.02 -11.78
CA LYS A 65 9.22 -1.04 -12.86
C LYS A 65 8.57 -1.73 -14.06
N GLN A 66 8.69 -1.10 -15.22
CA GLN A 66 8.15 -1.59 -16.50
C GLN A 66 6.62 -1.54 -16.62
N THR A 67 5.92 -0.85 -15.73
CA THR A 67 4.50 -0.51 -15.91
C THR A 67 4.37 0.89 -16.51
N ARG A 68 3.21 1.21 -17.07
CA ARG A 68 2.82 2.57 -17.53
C ARG A 68 2.02 3.31 -16.45
N ILE A 69 1.96 2.76 -15.25
CA ILE A 69 1.23 3.33 -14.12
C ILE A 69 1.93 4.62 -13.68
N GLU A 70 1.22 5.73 -13.76
CA GLU A 70 1.62 7.00 -13.16
C GLU A 70 1.07 7.13 -11.74
N THR A 71 1.86 7.72 -10.84
CA THR A 71 1.48 7.90 -9.43
C THR A 71 1.49 9.37 -9.05
N TRP A 72 0.45 9.80 -8.31
CA TRP A 72 0.38 11.13 -7.72
C TRP A 72 0.30 11.04 -6.19
N PRO A 73 0.97 11.95 -5.45
CA PRO A 73 0.79 12.06 -4.01
C PRO A 73 -0.67 12.35 -3.66
N LEU A 74 -1.20 11.65 -2.65
CA LEU A 74 -2.51 11.94 -2.09
C LEU A 74 -2.33 12.74 -0.78
N PRO A 75 -2.72 14.02 -0.73
CA PRO A 75 -2.64 14.82 0.48
C PRO A 75 -3.50 14.22 1.60
N ASP A 76 -3.03 14.31 2.84
CA ASP A 76 -3.75 13.85 4.03
C ASP A 76 -4.18 12.37 4.03
N ALA A 77 -3.51 11.51 3.24
CA ALA A 77 -3.83 10.08 3.13
C ALA A 77 -3.54 9.25 4.40
N GLY A 78 -2.98 9.89 5.44
CA GLY A 78 -2.53 9.23 6.67
C GLY A 78 -1.19 8.53 6.49
N HIS A 79 -0.75 7.84 7.55
CA HIS A 79 0.44 7.01 7.54
C HIS A 79 0.13 5.64 8.14
N ARG A 80 1.02 4.69 7.88
CA ARG A 80 0.97 3.35 8.46
C ARG A 80 2.31 3.03 9.11
N ASP A 81 2.26 2.52 10.33
CA ASP A 81 3.43 1.95 10.98
C ASP A 81 3.64 0.50 10.54
N ILE A 82 4.88 0.20 10.14
CA ILE A 82 5.33 -1.17 9.86
C ILE A 82 6.15 -1.64 11.06
N ALA A 83 5.70 -2.73 11.69
CA ALA A 83 6.32 -3.28 12.89
C ALA A 83 6.76 -4.73 12.71
N LEU A 84 7.85 -5.09 13.39
CA LEU A 84 8.28 -6.47 13.55
C LEU A 84 7.75 -7.01 14.88
N ALA A 85 6.93 -8.06 14.84
CA ALA A 85 6.33 -8.68 16.01
C ALA A 85 6.80 -10.12 16.19
N TRP A 86 6.95 -10.56 17.44
CA TRP A 86 7.32 -11.93 17.79
C TRP A 86 6.66 -12.38 19.11
N ARG A 87 6.61 -13.70 19.35
CA ARG A 87 6.08 -14.26 20.60
C ARG A 87 6.98 -13.90 21.77
N LYS A 88 6.39 -13.46 22.90
CA LYS A 88 7.12 -13.11 24.13
C LYS A 88 8.04 -14.23 24.65
N THR A 89 7.71 -15.48 24.38
CA THR A 89 8.46 -16.67 24.85
C THR A 89 9.64 -17.05 23.95
N THR A 90 9.98 -16.24 22.95
CA THR A 90 11.09 -16.57 22.05
C THR A 90 12.44 -16.38 22.73
N GLY A 91 13.36 -17.33 22.56
CA GLY A 91 14.77 -17.15 22.93
C GLY A 91 15.57 -16.28 21.95
N ARG A 92 14.95 -15.84 20.84
CA ARG A 92 15.62 -15.18 19.71
C ARG A 92 15.43 -13.65 19.66
N GLU A 93 15.18 -13.04 20.80
CA GLU A 93 14.88 -11.60 20.87
C GLU A 93 16.01 -10.75 20.26
N ARG A 94 17.27 -11.14 20.53
CA ARG A 94 18.45 -10.42 20.03
C ARG A 94 18.51 -10.43 18.49
N GLU A 95 18.20 -11.55 17.85
CA GLU A 95 18.17 -11.66 16.39
C GLU A 95 17.06 -10.79 15.82
N PHE A 96 15.86 -10.83 16.39
CA PHE A 96 14.73 -10.01 15.91
C PHE A 96 15.02 -8.52 16.04
N ARG A 97 15.62 -8.08 17.15
CA ARG A 97 16.04 -6.67 17.31
C ARG A 97 17.12 -6.28 16.31
N THR A 98 18.05 -7.18 16.01
CA THR A 98 19.10 -6.93 14.99
C THR A 98 18.48 -6.81 13.61
N LEU A 99 17.55 -7.71 13.25
CA LEU A 99 16.80 -7.66 12.00
C LEU A 99 15.99 -6.37 11.90
N GLY A 100 15.28 -5.96 12.96
CA GLY A 100 14.52 -4.71 12.99
C GLY A 100 15.38 -3.48 12.71
N LYS A 101 16.61 -3.43 13.26
CA LYS A 101 17.58 -2.37 12.95
C LYS A 101 18.03 -2.38 11.49
N LEU A 102 18.21 -3.56 10.89
CA LEU A 102 18.57 -3.68 9.48
C LEU A 102 17.42 -3.23 8.57
N LEU A 103 16.18 -3.65 8.87
CA LEU A 103 15.00 -3.25 8.14
C LEU A 103 14.76 -1.74 8.22
N ALA A 104 14.90 -1.14 9.40
CA ALA A 104 14.75 0.30 9.58
C ALA A 104 15.78 1.12 8.79
N LYS A 105 17.01 0.60 8.63
CA LYS A 105 18.04 1.23 7.80
C LYS A 105 17.78 1.09 6.29
N ALA A 106 17.11 0.02 5.89
CA ALA A 106 16.80 -0.27 4.49
C ALA A 106 15.44 0.29 4.04
N ALA A 107 14.59 0.69 5.00
CA ALA A 107 13.32 1.32 4.69
C ALA A 107 13.57 2.59 3.87
N PRO A 108 12.80 2.81 2.78
CA PRO A 108 12.94 4.03 2.01
C PRO A 108 12.72 5.23 2.94
N VAL A 109 13.62 6.21 2.84
CA VAL A 109 13.51 7.47 3.56
C VAL A 109 12.20 8.10 3.12
N GLN A 110 11.32 8.39 4.09
CA GLN A 110 10.09 9.17 3.85
C GLN A 110 10.47 10.39 3.00
N ALA A 111 9.93 10.51 1.80
CA ALA A 111 10.09 11.76 1.07
C ALA A 111 9.43 12.85 1.93
N PRO A 112 10.06 14.02 2.12
CA PRO A 112 9.41 15.09 2.86
C PRO A 112 8.08 15.38 2.16
N ALA A 113 6.99 15.37 2.94
CA ALA A 113 5.70 15.86 2.48
C ALA A 113 5.92 17.27 1.91
N GLN A 114 5.85 17.40 0.60
CA GLN A 114 6.00 18.69 -0.05
C GLN A 114 4.79 19.53 0.33
N ALA A 115 5.08 20.65 0.99
CA ALA A 115 4.12 21.65 1.47
C ALA A 115 3.40 22.35 0.32
#